data_AF-A0A7W7YID9-F1
#
_entry.id   AF-A0A7W7YID9-F1
#
_cell.length_a   1.000
_cell.length_b   1.000
_cell.length_c   1.000
_cell.angle_alpha   90.00
_cell.angle_beta   90.00
_cell.angle_gamma   90.00
#
_symmetry.space_group_name_H-M   'P 1'
#
loop_
_entity.id
_entity.type
_entity.pdbx_description
1 polymer ?
#
loop_
_entity_poly.entity_id
_entity_poly.type
_entity_poly.pdbx_seq_one_letter_code
_entity_poly.pdbx_strand_id
1 'polypeptide(L)'
;MTRTQIQLPDELYRRAKALAEQKELSLAEIARRGIELFLARFPQPIAEPQKWVLPKVSAGRALVPLDKLRDISSEEESMRGLDQS
;
A
#
# COMPACT_ATOMS: atom_id res chain seq x y z
N MET A 1 -25.72 -8.71 -15.06
CA MET A 1 -24.59 -8.10 -15.81
C MET A 1 -25.09 -6.84 -16.48
N THR A 2 -24.31 -5.75 -16.43
CA THR A 2 -24.60 -4.50 -17.14
C THR A 2 -23.86 -4.50 -18.47
N ARG A 3 -24.54 -4.20 -19.57
CA ARG A 3 -23.89 -4.06 -20.88
C ARG A 3 -23.11 -2.76 -20.92
N THR A 4 -21.80 -2.86 -21.11
CA THR A 4 -20.89 -1.70 -21.20
C THR A 4 -20.16 -1.72 -22.53
N GLN A 5 -20.12 -0.58 -23.21
CA GLN A 5 -19.30 -0.38 -24.40
C GLN A 5 -18.09 0.47 -24.01
N ILE A 6 -16.88 -0.06 -24.25
CA ILE A 6 -15.62 0.63 -23.99
C ILE A 6 -14.80 0.69 -25.28
N GLN A 7 -13.98 1.73 -25.41
CA GLN A 7 -13.03 1.85 -26.52
C GLN A 7 -11.67 1.34 -26.04
N LEU A 8 -11.01 0.53 -26.87
CA LEU A 8 -9.66 0.04 -26.64
C LEU A 8 -8.77 0.55 -27.77
N PRO A 9 -7.56 1.06 -27.49
CA PRO A 9 -6.59 1.32 -28.53
C PRO A 9 -6.35 0.06 -29.38
N ASP A 10 -6.20 0.23 -30.69
CA ASP A 10 -6.09 -0.88 -31.64
C ASP A 10 -5.04 -1.92 -31.24
N GLU A 11 -3.86 -1.47 -30.81
CA GLU A 11 -2.78 -2.36 -30.39
C GLU A 11 -3.19 -3.18 -29.16
N LEU A 12 -3.84 -2.54 -28.18
CA LEU A 12 -4.32 -3.20 -26.97
C LEU A 12 -5.39 -4.23 -27.30
N TYR A 13 -6.35 -3.88 -28.18
CA TYR A 13 -7.38 -4.81 -28.64
C TYR A 13 -6.76 -6.05 -29.31
N ARG A 14 -5.81 -5.87 -30.23
CA ARG A 14 -5.14 -6.98 -30.93
C ARG A 14 -4.44 -7.92 -29.95
N ARG A 15 -3.69 -7.36 -29.00
CA ARG A 15 -2.97 -8.14 -27.97
C ARG A 15 -3.94 -8.90 -27.05
N ALA A 16 -5.02 -8.24 -26.62
CA ALA A 16 -6.04 -8.88 -25.79
C ALA A 16 -6.77 -10.01 -26.54
N LYS A 17 -7.05 -9.81 -27.84
CA LYS A 17 -7.67 -10.83 -28.68
C LYS A 17 -6.76 -12.05 -28.89
N ALA A 18 -5.48 -11.84 -29.17
CA ALA A 18 -4.50 -12.93 -29.29
C ALA A 18 -4.38 -13.74 -27.98
N LEU A 19 -4.41 -13.06 -26.83
CA LEU A 19 -4.42 -13.74 -25.53
C LEU A 19 -5.72 -14.53 -25.31
N ALA A 20 -6.87 -13.97 -25.68
CA ALA A 20 -8.16 -14.63 -25.57
C ALA A 20 -8.18 -15.94 -26.39
N GLU A 21 -7.68 -15.89 -27.63
CA GLU A 21 -7.53 -17.06 -28.51
C GLU A 21 -6.58 -18.10 -27.91
N GLN A 22 -5.39 -17.69 -27.44
CA GLN A 22 -4.42 -18.59 -26.80
C GLN A 22 -4.98 -19.28 -25.56
N LYS A 23 -5.86 -18.62 -24.81
CA LYS A 23 -6.44 -19.12 -23.55
C LYS A 23 -7.81 -19.79 -23.74
N GLU A 24 -8.32 -19.86 -24.97
CA GLU A 24 -9.67 -20.36 -25.28
C GLU A 24 -10.76 -19.64 -24.49
N LEU A 25 -10.59 -18.33 -24.27
CA LEU A 25 -11.53 -17.46 -23.56
C LEU A 25 -12.15 -16.44 -24.52
N SER A 26 -13.31 -15.90 -24.15
CA SER A 26 -13.85 -14.74 -24.84
C SER A 26 -13.08 -13.46 -24.46
N LEU A 27 -13.08 -12.46 -25.35
CA LEU A 27 -12.50 -11.15 -25.04
C LEU A 27 -13.19 -10.49 -23.83
N ALA A 28 -14.49 -10.72 -23.66
CA ALA A 28 -15.25 -10.23 -22.51
C ALA A 28 -14.75 -10.84 -21.18
N GLU A 29 -14.37 -12.12 -21.20
CA GLU A 29 -13.84 -12.82 -20.03
C GLU A 29 -12.42 -12.33 -19.69
N ILE A 30 -11.59 -12.07 -20.70
CA ILE A 30 -10.29 -11.40 -20.50
C ILE A 30 -10.49 -10.01 -19.87
N ALA A 31 -11.42 -9.20 -20.39
CA ALA A 31 -11.72 -7.89 -19.85
C ALA A 31 -12.22 -7.95 -18.39
N ARG A 32 -13.13 -8.88 -18.09
CA ARG A 32 -13.65 -9.09 -16.73
C ARG A 32 -12.51 -9.40 -15.75
N ARG A 33 -11.69 -10.40 -16.05
CA ARG A 33 -10.55 -10.80 -15.19
C ARG A 33 -9.54 -9.67 -15.04
N GLY A 34 -9.27 -8.92 -16.11
CA GLY A 34 -8.38 -7.77 -16.07
C GLY A 34 -8.89 -6.67 -15.13
N ILE A 35 -10.19 -6.35 -15.19
CA ILE A 35 -10.83 -5.38 -14.30
C ILE A 35 -10.81 -5.88 -12.85
N GLU A 36 -11.12 -7.14 -12.60
CA GLU A 36 -11.07 -7.74 -11.25
C GLU A 36 -9.66 -7.69 -10.65
N LEU A 37 -8.64 -8.07 -11.43
CA LEU A 37 -7.25 -8.00 -11.01
C LEU A 37 -6.83 -6.56 -10.70
N PHE A 38 -7.27 -5.59 -11.51
CA PHE A 38 -6.99 -4.18 -11.29
C PHE A 38 -7.65 -3.67 -10.01
N LEU A 39 -8.92 -4.00 -9.76
CA LEU A 39 -9.63 -3.62 -8.54
C LEU A 39 -9.02 -4.27 -7.29
N ALA A 40 -8.54 -5.51 -7.38
CA ALA A 40 -7.84 -6.16 -6.27
C ALA A 40 -6.53 -5.43 -5.89
N ARG A 41 -5.90 -4.74 -6.85
CA ARG A 41 -4.68 -3.95 -6.64
C ARG A 41 -4.96 -2.56 -6.04
N PHE A 42 -6.14 -2.03 -6.29
CA PHE A 42 -6.60 -0.73 -5.81
C PHE A 42 -7.91 -0.91 -5.03
N PRO A 43 -7.86 -1.55 -3.84
CA PRO A 43 -9.04 -1.70 -3.02
C PRO A 43 -9.60 -0.31 -2.75
N GLN A 44 -10.89 -0.11 -3.03
CA GLN A 44 -11.56 1.11 -2.61
C GLN A 44 -11.41 1.21 -1.08
N PRO A 45 -11.05 2.38 -0.53
CA PRO A 45 -11.03 2.54 0.91
C PRO A 45 -12.45 2.31 1.43
N ILE A 46 -12.67 1.15 2.08
CA ILE A 46 -13.97 0.73 2.63
C ILE A 46 -14.39 1.62 3.82
N ALA A 47 -13.51 2.50 4.28
CA ALA A 47 -13.79 3.49 5.29
C ALA A 47 -13.20 4.83 4.84
N GLU A 48 -13.82 5.94 5.28
CA GLU A 48 -13.12 7.21 5.35
C GLU A 48 -11.71 6.95 5.89
N PRO A 49 -10.65 7.56 5.32
CA PRO A 49 -9.29 7.36 5.82
C PRO A 49 -9.35 7.68 7.30
N GLN A 50 -9.30 6.63 8.13
CA GLN A 50 -9.39 6.79 9.57
C GLN A 50 -8.18 7.64 9.90
N LYS A 51 -8.43 8.89 10.31
CA LYS A 51 -7.38 9.87 10.59
C LYS A 51 -6.38 9.14 11.48
N TRP A 52 -5.17 8.93 10.96
CA TRP A 52 -4.17 8.19 11.70
C TRP A 52 -4.00 8.83 13.08
N VAL A 53 -4.23 8.05 14.13
CA VAL A 53 -4.05 8.47 15.52
C VAL A 53 -2.88 7.67 16.07
N LEU A 54 -1.93 8.37 16.69
CA LEU A 54 -0.83 7.72 17.39
C LEU A 54 -1.38 6.72 18.42
N PRO A 55 -1.03 5.42 18.34
CA PRO A 55 -1.53 4.43 19.28
C PRO A 55 -1.08 4.80 20.70
N LYS A 56 -2.04 4.89 21.61
CA LYS A 56 -1.75 5.07 23.04
C LYS A 56 -1.42 3.71 23.62
N VAL A 57 -0.15 3.48 23.92
CA VAL A 57 0.29 2.30 24.68
C VAL A 57 0.31 2.65 26.17
N SER A 58 -0.15 1.73 27.00
CA SER A 58 -0.01 1.85 28.46
C SER A 58 1.41 1.43 28.84
N ALA A 59 2.37 2.36 28.70
CA ALA A 59 3.78 2.12 28.99
C ALA A 59 4.13 2.18 30.48
N GLY A 60 3.12 2.23 31.36
CA GLY A 60 3.32 2.40 32.80
C GLY A 60 3.82 3.81 33.16
N ARG A 61 4.47 3.93 34.31
CA ARG A 61 5.04 5.20 34.81
C ARG A 61 6.47 5.37 34.31
N ALA A 62 6.91 6.62 34.17
CA ALA A 62 8.32 6.92 33.99
C ALA A 62 9.13 6.34 35.16
N LEU A 63 10.16 5.54 34.84
CA LEU A 63 11.09 4.98 35.82
C LEU A 63 12.20 5.98 36.21
N VAL A 64 12.33 7.06 35.43
CA VAL A 64 13.28 8.14 35.65
C VAL A 64 12.55 9.50 35.65
N PRO A 65 13.02 10.49 36.43
CA PRO A 65 12.49 11.85 36.37
C PRO A 65 12.60 12.44 34.96
N LEU A 66 11.58 13.20 34.52
CA LEU A 66 11.54 13.75 33.16
C LEU A 66 12.69 14.73 32.87
N ASP A 67 13.12 15.50 33.87
CA ASP A 67 14.24 16.44 33.76
C ASP A 67 15.59 15.74 33.49
N LYS A 68 15.67 14.44 33.76
CA LYS A 68 16.87 13.62 33.50
C LYS A 68 16.91 13.01 32.11
N LEU A 69 15.82 13.05 31.35
CA LEU A 69 15.76 12.44 30.02
C LEU A 69 16.72 13.11 29.03
N ARG A 70 16.95 14.42 29.17
CA ARG A 70 17.87 15.16 28.30
C ARG A 70 19.32 14.74 28.52
N ASP A 71 19.72 14.58 29.78
CA ASP A 71 21.06 14.14 30.16
C ASP A 71 21.33 12.73 29.61
N ILE A 72 20.41 11.80 29.87
CA ILE A 72 20.49 10.39 29.41
C ILE A 72 20.60 10.32 27.88
N SER A 73 19.78 11.09 27.16
CA SER A 73 19.81 11.12 25.69
C SER A 73 21.14 11.66 25.15
N SER A 74 21.66 12.71 25.78
CA SER A 74 22.92 13.35 25.37
C SER A 74 24.13 12.46 25.65
N GLU A 75 24.10 11.71 26.76
CA GLU A 75 25.09 10.70 27.11
C GLU A 75 25.03 9.50 26.12
N GLU A 76 23.84 9.00 25.77
CA GLU A 76 23.69 7.94 24.76
C GLU A 76 24.17 8.36 23.37
N GLU A 77 23.82 9.57 22.91
CA GLU A 77 24.28 10.11 21.62
C GLU A 77 25.81 10.25 21.58
N SER A 78 26.42 10.70 22.68
CA SER A 78 27.89 10.80 22.82
C SER A 78 28.56 9.43 22.80
N MET A 79 27.93 8.42 23.40
CA MET A 79 28.42 7.02 23.36
C MET A 79 28.27 6.39 21.96
N ARG A 80 27.25 6.76 21.19
CA ARG A 80 27.07 6.33 19.79
C ARG A 80 27.99 7.06 18.81
N GLY A 81 28.47 8.25 19.18
CA GLY A 81 29.32 9.11 18.36
C GLY A 81 30.80 8.74 18.27
N LEU A 82 31.25 7.58 18.76
CA LEU A 82 32.66 7.17 18.72
C LEU A 82 32.89 6.03 17.70
N ASP A 83 32.80 6.37 16.41
CA ASP A 83 33.64 5.80 15.34
C ASP A 83 33.59 6.71 14.10
N GLN A 84 34.06 7.96 14.22
CA GLN A 84 34.53 8.71 13.04
C GLN A 84 35.80 9.48 13.39
N SER A 85 36.93 8.84 13.08
CA SER A 85 38.29 9.37 12.77
C SER A 85 39.38 8.77 13.65
#